data_AF-A0A924KAV5-F1
#
_entry.id   AF-A0A924KAV5-F1
#
_cell.length_a   1.000
_cell.length_b   1.000
_cell.length_c   1.000
_cell.angle_alpha   90.00
_cell.angle_beta   90.00
_cell.angle_gamma   90.00
#
_symmetry.space_group_name_H-M   'P 1'
#
loop_
_entity.id
_entity.type
_entity.pdbx_description
1 polymer ?
#
loop_
_entity_poly.entity_id
_entity_poly.type
_entity_poly.pdbx_seq_one_letter_code
_entity_poly.pdbx_strand_id
1 'polypeptide(L)'
;ISIDQALQGRVAGLQIIGGIAYIRGREAQIILDGMYVDGGFLSSINPRDVESIEILKSIGYTAIYGSRGGGGVIVINTKRGKANYNTNNYAPGIVSYNPIGLYKAKEFYVPNYDDPKINNSVLDLRTTIYWNPSIVTDSTGHAQVDFFNADGTGNYKVVLEGMDLNGHLGRKVIRYQVNPAQ
;
A
#
# COMPACT_ATOMS: atom_id res chain seq x y z
N ILE A 1 -28.07 21.44 -3.19
CA ILE A 1 -27.54 21.07 -4.51
C ILE A 1 -27.39 19.57 -4.52
N SER A 2 -28.01 18.88 -5.47
CA SER A 2 -27.89 17.43 -5.61
C SER A 2 -26.66 17.08 -6.48
N ILE A 3 -26.24 15.81 -6.50
CA ILE A 3 -25.03 15.39 -7.22
C ILE A 3 -25.17 15.61 -8.73
N ASP A 4 -26.35 15.33 -9.28
CA ASP A 4 -26.68 15.57 -10.68
C ASP A 4 -26.46 17.04 -11.08
N GLN A 5 -26.93 17.97 -10.26
CA GLN A 5 -26.72 19.41 -10.48
C GLN A 5 -25.25 19.81 -10.35
N ALA A 6 -24.51 19.18 -9.45
CA ALA A 6 -23.10 19.48 -9.23
C ALA A 6 -22.21 19.00 -10.39
N LEU A 7 -22.57 17.90 -11.04
CA LEU A 7 -21.81 17.31 -12.15
C LEU A 7 -22.19 17.89 -13.52
N GLN A 8 -23.42 18.38 -13.68
CA GLN A 8 -23.90 18.93 -14.93
C GLN A 8 -23.01 20.08 -15.42
N GLY A 9 -22.47 19.95 -16.63
CA GLY A 9 -21.59 20.95 -17.24
C GLY A 9 -20.17 21.03 -16.66
N ARG A 10 -19.82 20.23 -15.64
CA ARG A 10 -18.47 20.17 -15.07
C ARG A 10 -17.57 19.16 -15.77
N VAL A 11 -18.15 18.14 -16.39
CA VAL A 11 -17.41 17.07 -17.05
C VAL A 11 -17.76 17.02 -18.53
N ALA A 12 -16.75 17.21 -19.38
CA ALA A 12 -16.93 17.21 -20.83
C ALA A 12 -17.52 15.87 -21.32
N GLY A 13 -18.64 15.97 -22.03
CA GLY A 13 -19.35 14.83 -22.59
C GLY A 13 -20.23 14.06 -21.59
N LEU A 14 -20.37 14.52 -20.34
CA LEU A 14 -21.35 14.01 -19.39
C LEU A 14 -22.64 14.81 -19.49
N GLN A 15 -23.76 14.13 -19.61
CA GLN A 15 -25.11 14.71 -19.56
C GLN A 15 -25.96 13.93 -18.57
N ILE A 16 -26.68 14.61 -17.69
CA ILE A 16 -27.61 13.96 -16.76
C ILE A 16 -29.03 14.38 -17.12
N ILE A 17 -29.87 13.39 -17.47
CA ILE A 17 -31.25 13.61 -17.93
C ILE A 17 -32.17 12.70 -17.11
N GLY A 18 -33.11 13.30 -16.36
CA GLY A 18 -34.03 12.52 -15.52
C GLY A 18 -33.34 11.68 -14.44
N GLY A 19 -32.16 12.09 -13.98
CA GLY A 19 -31.31 11.35 -13.03
C GLY A 19 -30.38 10.34 -13.69
N ILE A 20 -30.60 9.96 -14.94
CA ILE A 20 -29.75 8.99 -15.65
C ILE A 20 -28.56 9.72 -16.26
N ALA A 21 -27.35 9.19 -16.01
CA ALA A 21 -26.11 9.75 -16.54
C ALA A 21 -25.77 9.15 -17.91
N TYR A 22 -25.42 10.01 -18.85
CA TYR A 22 -24.98 9.65 -20.19
C TYR A 22 -23.57 10.20 -20.44
N ILE A 23 -22.65 9.35 -20.86
CA ILE A 23 -21.31 9.74 -21.29
C ILE A 23 -21.23 9.57 -22.80
N ARG A 24 -21.06 10.68 -23.52
CA ARG A 24 -21.00 10.71 -25.00
C ARG A 24 -22.20 10.02 -25.65
N GLY A 25 -23.40 10.23 -25.10
CA GLY A 25 -24.66 9.69 -25.63
C GLY A 25 -24.96 8.23 -25.27
N ARG A 26 -24.14 7.59 -24.43
CA ARG A 26 -24.40 6.22 -23.92
C ARG A 26 -24.66 6.27 -22.42
N GLU A 27 -25.61 5.46 -21.96
CA GLU A 27 -25.92 5.36 -20.54
C GLU A 27 -24.71 4.85 -19.76
N ALA A 28 -24.35 5.57 -18.71
CA ALA A 28 -23.24 5.23 -17.83
C ALA A 28 -23.75 4.48 -16.60
N GLN A 29 -23.04 3.41 -16.23
CA GLN A 29 -23.34 2.67 -15.01
C GLN A 29 -22.81 3.43 -13.80
N ILE A 30 -23.62 3.46 -12.73
CA ILE A 30 -23.25 4.10 -11.48
C ILE A 30 -22.87 3.04 -10.45
N ILE A 31 -21.80 3.31 -9.73
CA ILE A 31 -21.29 2.43 -8.68
C ILE A 31 -21.15 3.25 -7.41
N LEU A 32 -21.86 2.85 -6.36
CA LEU A 32 -21.79 3.45 -5.04
C LEU A 32 -21.10 2.48 -4.08
N ASP A 33 -19.93 2.86 -3.55
CA ASP A 33 -19.15 2.02 -2.62
C ASP A 33 -18.90 0.58 -3.11
N GLY A 34 -18.77 0.41 -4.43
CA GLY A 34 -18.56 -0.89 -5.09
C GLY A 34 -19.85 -1.62 -5.50
N MET A 35 -21.03 -1.09 -5.17
CA MET A 35 -22.33 -1.64 -5.57
C MET A 35 -22.90 -0.96 -6.81
N TYR A 36 -23.41 -1.73 -7.75
CA TYR A 36 -24.14 -1.21 -8.91
C TYR A 36 -25.48 -0.61 -8.46
N VAL A 37 -25.70 0.65 -8.81
CA VAL A 37 -26.96 1.35 -8.53
C VAL A 37 -27.59 1.85 -9.83
N ASP A 38 -28.89 2.04 -9.79
CA ASP A 38 -29.64 2.60 -10.91
C ASP A 38 -29.37 4.09 -11.09
N GLY A 39 -29.55 4.61 -12.31
CA GLY A 39 -29.37 6.03 -12.64
C GLY A 39 -30.22 6.94 -11.76
N GLY A 40 -31.47 6.56 -11.47
CA GLY A 40 -32.37 7.32 -10.59
C GLY A 40 -31.83 7.56 -9.17
N PHE A 41 -30.86 6.74 -8.74
CA PHE A 41 -30.30 6.79 -7.38
C PHE A 41 -29.38 8.01 -7.15
N LEU A 42 -28.82 8.63 -8.20
CA LEU A 42 -27.94 9.81 -8.07
C LEU A 42 -28.56 10.96 -7.28
N SER A 43 -29.85 11.19 -7.49
CA SER A 43 -30.60 12.27 -6.84
C SER A 43 -30.83 12.00 -5.35
N SER A 44 -30.74 10.74 -4.92
CA SER A 44 -30.98 10.30 -3.54
C SER A 44 -29.75 10.36 -2.64
N ILE A 45 -28.56 10.44 -3.24
CA ILE A 45 -27.30 10.51 -2.49
C ILE A 45 -27.08 11.95 -2.01
N ASN A 46 -26.89 12.12 -0.70
CA ASN A 46 -26.54 13.40 -0.12
C ASN A 46 -25.08 13.76 -0.47
N PRO A 47 -24.83 14.90 -1.15
CA PRO A 47 -23.46 15.28 -1.53
C PRO A 47 -22.54 15.50 -0.32
N ARG A 48 -23.07 15.74 0.89
CA ARG A 48 -22.25 15.86 2.10
C ARG A 48 -21.58 14.54 2.50
N ASP A 49 -22.17 13.42 2.08
CA ASP A 49 -21.69 12.08 2.41
C ASP A 49 -20.73 11.55 1.34
N VAL A 50 -20.53 12.28 0.23
CA VAL A 50 -19.61 11.90 -0.85
C VAL A 50 -18.18 12.32 -0.51
N GLU A 51 -17.25 11.38 -0.63
CA GLU A 51 -15.81 11.61 -0.52
C GLU A 51 -15.20 11.90 -1.89
N SER A 52 -15.47 11.04 -2.87
CA SER A 52 -14.96 11.21 -4.24
C SER A 52 -15.96 10.74 -5.28
N ILE A 53 -15.87 11.36 -6.47
CA ILE A 53 -16.59 10.94 -7.67
C ILE A 53 -15.56 10.79 -8.79
N GLU A 54 -15.49 9.59 -9.36
CA GLU A 54 -14.61 9.26 -10.48
C GLU A 54 -15.44 8.90 -11.71
N ILE A 55 -15.06 9.44 -12.87
CA ILE A 55 -15.81 9.25 -14.12
C ILE A 55 -14.91 8.61 -15.16
N LEU A 56 -15.21 7.36 -15.48
CA LEU A 56 -14.45 6.51 -16.39
C LEU A 56 -15.10 6.56 -17.78
N LYS A 57 -14.40 7.24 -18.70
CA LYS A 57 -14.92 7.56 -20.05
C LYS A 57 -14.34 6.67 -21.16
N SER A 58 -13.31 5.88 -20.87
CA SER A 58 -12.59 5.06 -21.86
C SER A 58 -12.67 3.58 -21.50
N ILE A 59 -12.73 2.74 -22.53
CA ILE A 59 -12.89 1.29 -22.46
C ILE A 59 -11.78 0.64 -21.62
N GLY A 60 -10.56 1.17 -21.68
CA GLY A 60 -9.43 0.66 -20.88
C GLY A 60 -9.65 0.75 -19.37
N TYR A 61 -10.40 1.75 -18.89
CA TYR A 61 -10.69 1.94 -17.47
C TYR A 61 -12.00 1.25 -17.06
N THR A 62 -12.91 1.01 -18.00
CA THR A 62 -14.21 0.39 -17.70
C THR A 62 -14.22 -1.13 -17.86
N ALA A 63 -13.16 -1.73 -18.41
CA ALA A 63 -13.05 -3.18 -18.63
C ALA A 63 -13.29 -4.02 -17.36
N ILE A 64 -12.87 -3.52 -16.20
CA ILE A 64 -13.07 -4.19 -14.90
C ILE A 64 -14.55 -4.28 -14.49
N TYR A 65 -15.42 -3.47 -15.09
CA TYR A 65 -16.87 -3.44 -14.84
C TYR A 65 -17.68 -4.21 -15.90
N GLY A 66 -17.01 -4.89 -16.83
CA GLY A 66 -17.63 -5.78 -17.82
C GLY A 66 -18.63 -5.07 -18.74
N SER A 67 -19.68 -5.80 -19.14
CA SER A 67 -20.70 -5.31 -20.09
C SER A 67 -21.44 -4.06 -19.61
N ARG A 68 -21.60 -3.91 -18.28
CA ARG A 68 -22.25 -2.74 -17.66
C ARG A 68 -21.41 -1.47 -17.79
N GLY A 69 -20.09 -1.58 -17.93
CA GLY A 69 -19.19 -0.44 -18.16
C GLY A 69 -19.14 0.05 -19.61
N GLY A 70 -19.92 -0.56 -20.52
CA GLY A 70 -19.86 -0.30 -21.96
C GLY A 70 -20.16 1.14 -22.37
N GLY A 71 -21.04 1.84 -21.64
CA GLY A 71 -21.35 3.26 -21.87
C GLY A 71 -20.56 4.24 -21.00
N GLY A 72 -19.62 3.74 -20.17
CA GLY A 72 -18.91 4.53 -19.18
C GLY A 72 -19.34 4.18 -17.75
N VAL A 73 -18.54 4.56 -16.76
CA VAL A 73 -18.81 4.26 -15.34
C VAL A 73 -18.61 5.52 -14.49
N ILE A 74 -19.53 5.77 -13.56
CA ILE A 74 -19.40 6.80 -12.52
C ILE A 74 -19.28 6.08 -11.18
N VAL A 75 -18.11 6.19 -10.56
CA VAL A 75 -17.83 5.62 -9.23
C VAL A 75 -17.99 6.72 -8.19
N ILE A 76 -18.81 6.48 -7.18
CA ILE A 76 -19.05 7.36 -6.05
C ILE A 76 -18.60 6.62 -4.81
N ASN A 77 -17.65 7.19 -4.08
CA ASN A 77 -17.24 6.70 -2.77
C ASN A 77 -17.80 7.62 -1.69
N THR A 78 -18.44 7.04 -0.68
CA THR A 78 -18.91 7.81 0.46
C THR A 78 -17.78 8.03 1.47
N LYS A 79 -17.88 9.11 2.25
CA LYS A 79 -16.98 9.42 3.35
C LYS A 79 -17.01 8.28 4.33
N ARG A 80 -15.90 7.56 4.38
CA ARG A 80 -15.65 6.61 5.45
C ARG A 80 -14.99 7.36 6.59
N GLY A 81 -15.37 6.99 7.80
CA GLY A 81 -14.67 7.46 8.98
C GLY A 81 -13.16 7.20 8.84
N LYS A 82 -12.31 8.19 9.16
CA LYS A 82 -10.84 8.04 9.10
C LYS A 82 -10.42 6.75 9.79
N ALA A 83 -9.45 6.01 9.25
CA ALA A 83 -9.00 4.66 9.63
C ALA A 83 -8.71 4.37 11.12
N ASN A 84 -8.91 5.34 12.02
CA ASN A 84 -8.94 5.16 13.47
C ASN A 84 -10.31 4.72 14.01
N TYR A 85 -11.22 4.21 13.17
CA TYR A 85 -12.34 3.39 13.67
C TYR A 85 -11.78 2.02 14.05
N ASN A 86 -11.26 1.93 15.28
CA ASN A 86 -11.16 0.67 15.99
C ASN A 86 -12.59 0.12 16.09
N THR A 87 -12.97 -0.78 15.19
CA THR A 87 -14.20 -1.57 15.30
C THR A 87 -14.02 -2.67 16.35
N ASN A 88 -13.55 -2.31 17.54
CA ASN A 88 -13.69 -3.14 18.74
C ASN A 88 -15.13 -3.04 19.27
N ASN A 89 -16.12 -3.04 18.39
CA ASN A 89 -17.50 -3.26 18.79
C ASN A 89 -17.61 -4.74 19.15
N TYR A 90 -17.43 -5.04 20.43
CA TYR A 90 -17.64 -6.36 20.99
C TYR A 90 -19.09 -6.78 20.71
N ALA A 91 -19.27 -7.73 19.79
CA ALA A 91 -20.55 -8.37 19.51
C ALA A 91 -20.58 -9.71 20.24
N PRO A 92 -21.43 -9.89 21.27
CA PRO A 92 -21.50 -11.15 22.01
C PRO A 92 -21.78 -12.31 21.07
N GLY A 93 -20.89 -13.30 21.04
CA GLY A 93 -21.00 -14.49 20.18
C GLY A 93 -20.32 -14.42 18.82
N ILE A 94 -19.65 -13.31 18.46
CA ILE A 94 -18.86 -13.20 17.23
C ILE A 94 -17.38 -12.99 17.58
N VAL A 95 -16.50 -13.86 17.08
CA VAL A 95 -15.05 -13.68 17.17
C VAL A 95 -14.58 -12.84 15.99
N SER A 96 -14.23 -11.58 16.24
CA SER A 96 -13.59 -10.72 15.24
C SER A 96 -12.13 -11.13 15.07
N TYR A 97 -11.85 -11.89 14.02
CA TYR A 97 -10.49 -12.25 13.61
C TYR A 97 -10.09 -11.42 12.39
N ASN A 98 -9.08 -10.57 12.54
CA ASN A 98 -8.45 -9.87 11.42
C ASN A 98 -7.24 -10.70 10.97
N PRO A 99 -7.35 -11.51 9.90
CA PRO A 99 -6.19 -12.22 9.39
C PRO A 99 -5.13 -11.19 9.00
N ILE A 100 -3.92 -11.36 9.53
CA ILE A 100 -2.75 -10.65 9.00
C ILE A 100 -2.62 -11.16 7.56
N GLY A 101 -2.93 -10.31 6.59
CA GLY A 101 -2.85 -10.66 5.18
C GLY A 101 -1.43 -11.03 4.76
N LEU A 102 -1.23 -11.34 3.47
CA LEU A 102 0.09 -11.52 2.91
C LEU A 102 0.91 -10.25 3.13
N TYR A 103 1.88 -10.31 4.03
CA TYR A 103 2.82 -9.23 4.24
C TYR A 103 3.95 -9.38 3.21
N LYS A 104 4.25 -8.31 2.46
CA LYS A 104 5.53 -8.24 1.78
C LYS A 104 6.58 -8.10 2.88
N ALA A 105 7.52 -9.04 2.96
CA ALA A 105 8.63 -8.92 3.90
C ALA A 105 9.30 -7.55 3.68
N LYS A 106 9.34 -6.73 4.73
CA LYS A 106 10.00 -5.43 4.66
C LYS A 106 11.48 -5.72 4.48
N GLU A 107 12.03 -5.30 3.35
CA GLU A 107 13.48 -5.31 3.15
C GLU A 107 14.12 -4.38 4.19
N PHE A 108 15.20 -4.86 4.80
CA PHE A 108 15.92 -4.06 5.78
C PHE A 108 16.54 -2.85 5.07
N TYR A 109 16.26 -1.66 5.58
CA TYR A 109 16.73 -0.42 4.96
C TYR A 109 18.24 -0.27 5.14
N VAL A 110 18.95 -0.15 4.02
CA VAL A 110 20.38 0.19 3.97
C VAL A 110 20.51 1.52 3.21
N PRO A 111 21.01 2.59 3.85
CA PRO A 111 21.34 3.84 3.16
C PRO A 111 22.34 3.59 2.03
N ASN A 112 22.25 4.36 0.94
CA ASN A 112 23.29 4.36 -0.07
C ASN A 112 24.47 5.23 0.38
N TYR A 113 25.42 4.64 1.11
CA TYR A 113 26.56 5.37 1.68
C TYR A 113 27.46 6.07 0.65
N ASP A 114 27.39 5.67 -0.63
CA ASP A 114 28.17 6.28 -1.72
C ASP A 114 27.43 7.43 -2.44
N ASP A 115 26.17 7.73 -2.08
CA ASP A 115 25.40 8.79 -2.74
C ASP A 115 25.85 10.17 -2.24
N PRO A 116 26.38 11.04 -3.13
CA PRO A 116 26.84 12.38 -2.75
C PRO A 116 25.72 13.31 -2.27
N LYS A 117 24.44 12.92 -2.42
CA LYS A 117 23.28 13.66 -1.91
C LYS A 117 22.93 13.31 -0.47
N ILE A 118 23.49 12.23 0.09
CA ILE A 118 23.30 11.92 1.49
C ILE A 118 24.10 12.91 2.32
N ASN A 119 23.42 13.54 3.28
CA ASN A 119 24.07 14.46 4.20
C ASN A 119 24.92 13.64 5.19
N ASN A 120 26.22 13.53 4.90
CA ASN A 120 27.21 12.89 5.78
C ASN A 120 27.35 13.57 7.16
N SER A 121 26.68 14.70 7.40
CA SER A 121 26.61 15.34 8.72
C SER A 121 25.58 14.68 9.66
N VAL A 122 24.70 13.82 9.14
CA VAL A 122 23.75 13.06 9.96
C VAL A 122 24.40 11.76 10.39
N LEU A 123 24.67 11.62 11.69
CA LEU A 123 25.26 10.41 12.26
C LEU A 123 24.31 9.21 12.12
N ASP A 124 24.82 8.10 11.58
CA ASP A 124 24.16 6.79 11.58
C ASP A 124 24.36 6.11 12.93
N LEU A 125 23.41 6.31 13.83
CA LEU A 125 23.41 5.76 15.19
C LEU A 125 22.51 4.51 15.34
N ARG A 126 22.25 3.81 14.23
CA ARG A 126 21.38 2.63 14.27
C ARG A 126 22.04 1.48 15.04
N THR A 127 21.23 0.78 15.84
CA THR A 127 21.66 -0.40 16.59
C THR A 127 21.79 -1.66 15.73
N THR A 128 21.12 -1.68 14.58
CA THR A 128 21.28 -2.70 13.54
C THR A 128 21.58 -1.98 12.24
N ILE A 129 22.68 -2.33 11.60
CA ILE A 129 23.21 -1.67 10.39
C ILE A 129 23.08 -2.53 9.14
N TYR A 130 22.97 -3.84 9.33
CA TYR A 130 22.80 -4.83 8.28
C TYR A 130 21.92 -5.97 8.76
N TRP A 131 21.01 -6.43 7.90
CA TRP A 131 20.24 -7.64 8.10
C TRP A 131 19.88 -8.24 6.75
N ASN A 132 20.21 -9.52 6.54
CA ASN A 132 19.87 -10.26 5.34
C ASN A 132 19.43 -11.69 5.72
N PRO A 133 18.18 -12.08 5.44
CA PRO A 133 17.66 -13.39 5.80
C PRO A 133 17.99 -14.48 4.78
N SER A 134 18.55 -14.12 3.62
CA SER A 134 18.69 -15.01 2.46
C SER A 134 20.14 -15.08 1.99
N ILE A 135 21.05 -15.39 2.91
CA ILE A 135 22.44 -15.68 2.57
C ILE A 135 22.53 -17.15 2.16
N VAL A 136 22.90 -17.39 0.90
CA VAL A 136 23.10 -18.74 0.34
C VAL A 136 24.60 -18.96 0.16
N THR A 137 25.10 -20.09 0.64
CA THR A 137 26.50 -20.48 0.46
C THR A 137 26.76 -21.00 -0.95
N ASP A 138 28.00 -20.90 -1.40
CA ASP A 138 28.47 -21.56 -2.61
C ASP A 138 28.54 -23.10 -2.44
N SER A 139 28.96 -23.80 -3.50
CA SER A 139 29.11 -25.26 -3.51
C SER A 139 30.15 -25.78 -2.52
N THR A 140 31.01 -24.92 -1.99
CA THR A 140 32.02 -25.24 -0.97
C THR A 140 31.56 -24.88 0.45
N GLY A 141 30.36 -24.33 0.61
CA GLY A 141 29.80 -23.94 1.90
C GLY A 141 30.26 -22.57 2.40
N HIS A 142 30.87 -21.75 1.54
CA HIS A 142 31.30 -20.40 1.89
C HIS A 142 30.30 -19.34 1.46
N ALA A 143 30.20 -18.26 2.24
CA ALA A 143 29.43 -17.07 1.90
C ALA A 143 30.22 -15.83 2.34
N GLN A 144 30.20 -14.79 1.51
CA GLN A 144 30.79 -13.49 1.82
C GLN A 144 29.68 -12.45 1.96
N VAL A 145 29.81 -11.59 2.95
CA VAL A 145 28.87 -10.50 3.23
C VAL A 145 29.67 -9.26 3.58
N ASP A 146 29.40 -8.17 2.87
CA ASP A 146 30.00 -6.86 3.09
C ASP A 146 28.93 -5.88 3.57
N PHE A 147 29.28 -5.04 4.54
CA PHE A 147 28.38 -4.03 5.10
C PHE A 147 29.17 -2.88 5.72
N PHE A 148 28.53 -1.71 5.85
CA PHE A 148 29.12 -0.53 6.48
C PHE A 148 28.90 -0.53 8.00
N ASN A 149 29.84 0.07 8.74
CA ASN A 149 29.67 0.31 10.17
C ASN A 149 28.78 1.53 10.42
N ALA A 150 28.12 1.57 11.59
CA ALA A 150 27.52 2.80 12.10
C ALA A 150 28.60 3.75 12.64
N ASP A 151 28.26 5.03 12.78
CA ASP A 151 29.18 6.07 13.26
C ASP A 151 29.46 5.95 14.78
N GLY A 152 28.64 5.18 15.50
CA GLY A 152 28.85 4.90 16.91
C GLY A 152 30.12 4.06 17.12
N THR A 153 30.98 4.47 18.04
CA THR A 153 32.15 3.68 18.42
C THR A 153 31.79 2.69 19.53
N GLY A 154 32.48 1.55 19.57
CA GLY A 154 32.27 0.54 20.61
C GLY A 154 32.27 -0.90 20.10
N ASN A 155 31.66 -1.78 20.89
CA ASN A 155 31.64 -3.21 20.61
C ASN A 155 30.40 -3.60 19.79
N TYR A 156 30.64 -4.05 18.58
CA TYR A 156 29.62 -4.53 17.66
C TYR A 156 29.49 -6.05 17.76
N LYS A 157 28.30 -6.55 17.41
CA LYS A 157 27.97 -7.98 17.47
C LYS A 157 27.34 -8.39 16.15
N VAL A 158 27.96 -9.35 15.47
CA VAL A 158 27.38 -10.05 14.33
C VAL A 158 26.79 -11.36 14.84
N VAL A 159 25.53 -11.62 14.48
CA VAL A 159 24.84 -12.88 14.77
C VAL A 159 24.52 -13.54 13.45
N LEU A 160 25.05 -14.74 13.25
CA LEU A 160 24.78 -15.60 12.10
C LEU A 160 23.93 -16.76 12.60
N GLU A 161 22.74 -16.92 12.04
CA GLU A 161 21.80 -17.98 12.35
C GLU A 161 21.32 -18.59 11.04
N GLY A 162 21.22 -19.92 10.98
CA GLY A 162 20.85 -20.60 9.75
C GLY A 162 20.64 -22.09 9.95
N MET A 163 20.40 -22.77 8.83
CA MET A 163 20.12 -24.20 8.76
C MET A 163 20.89 -24.80 7.58
N ASP A 164 21.44 -26.00 7.74
CA ASP A 164 22.04 -26.75 6.62
C ASP A 164 20.97 -27.48 5.78
N LEU A 165 21.37 -28.12 4.68
CA LEU A 165 20.45 -28.84 3.80
C LEU A 165 19.79 -30.07 4.46
N ASN A 166 20.32 -30.54 5.60
CA ASN A 166 19.79 -31.67 6.35
C ASN A 166 18.88 -31.23 7.51
N GLY A 167 18.66 -29.93 7.69
CA GLY A 167 17.80 -29.39 8.74
C GLY A 167 18.52 -29.06 10.06
N HIS A 168 19.85 -29.20 10.14
CA HIS A 168 20.58 -28.86 11.36
C HIS A 168 20.69 -27.35 11.52
N LEU A 169 20.35 -26.86 12.72
CA LEU A 169 20.45 -25.45 13.05
C LEU A 169 21.88 -25.08 13.47
N GLY A 170 22.36 -23.94 12.97
CA GLY A 170 23.65 -23.35 13.33
C GLY A 170 23.49 -21.93 13.83
N ARG A 171 24.31 -21.57 14.83
CA ARG A 171 24.41 -20.20 15.34
C ARG A 171 25.85 -19.84 15.64
N LYS A 172 26.28 -18.67 15.20
CA LYS A 172 27.60 -18.09 15.51
C LYS A 172 27.46 -16.62 15.88
N VAL A 173 28.14 -16.22 16.95
CA VAL A 173 28.19 -14.82 17.39
C VAL A 173 29.63 -14.36 17.29
N ILE A 174 29.85 -13.30 16.53
CA ILE A 174 31.16 -12.66 16.35
C ILE A 174 31.07 -11.27 16.97
N ARG A 175 32.14 -10.83 17.63
CA ARG A 175 32.23 -9.49 18.20
C ARG A 175 33.49 -8.82 17.67
N TYR A 176 33.36 -7.54 17.34
CA TYR A 176 34.46 -6.73 16.86
C TYR A 176 34.30 -5.30 17.37
N GLN A 177 35.39 -4.55 17.41
CA GLN A 177 35.40 -3.18 17.91
C GLN A 177 35.47 -2.19 16.74
N VAL A 178 34.61 -1.18 16.79
CA VAL A 178 34.63 -0.03 15.87
C VAL A 178 35.26 1.15 16.60
N ASN A 179 36.34 1.65 16.02
CA ASN A 179 37.08 2.81 16.51
C ASN A 179 36.65 4.06 15.73
N PRO A 180 36.84 5.28 16.29
CA PRO A 180 36.59 6.51 15.56
C PRO A 180 37.40 6.56 14.25
N ALA A 181 36.85 7.17 13.20
CA ALA A 181 37.61 7.51 12.01
C ALA A 181 38.80 8.42 12.40
N GLN A 182 39.98 8.13 11.84
CA GLN A 182 41.21 8.92 12.06
C GLN A 182 41.19 10.21 11.24
#